data_AF-A0A7T8HHA0-F1
#
_entry.id   AF-A0A7T8HHA0-F1
#
_cell.length_a   1.000
_cell.length_b   1.000
_cell.length_c   1.000
_cell.angle_alpha   90.00
_cell.angle_beta   90.00
_cell.angle_gamma   90.00
#
_symmetry.space_group_name_H-M   'P 1'
#
loop_
_entity.id
_entity.type
_entity.pdbx_description
1 polymer ?
#
loop_
_entity_poly.entity_id
_entity_poly.type
_entity_poly.pdbx_seq_one_letter_code
_entity_poly.pdbx_strand_id
1 'polypeptide(L)'
;MLEDLEAGDIAATISSFYEKNGCIPPLKKSCLNVFEVNDFLDGLVGITTEDKQMFELKKMTKKCTVEDLNFLIRLIKGDLRMQAGSKPVLSALHPQAYEAFNSSRNVDKVIECVLTLRSNGDPRDL
;
A
#
# COMPACT_ATOMS: atom_id res chain seq x y z
N MET A 1 -8.63 13.52 19.06
CA MET A 1 -7.48 13.91 18.20
C MET A 1 -6.18 13.73 18.95
N LEU A 2 -5.87 14.51 20.01
CA LEU A 2 -4.65 14.27 20.79
C LEU A 2 -4.59 12.85 21.38
N GLU A 3 -5.66 12.40 22.03
CA GLU A 3 -5.78 11.05 22.61
C GLU A 3 -5.67 9.94 21.54
N ASP A 4 -6.18 10.18 20.32
CA ASP A 4 -6.05 9.21 19.22
C ASP A 4 -4.63 9.19 18.63
N LEU A 5 -3.91 10.31 18.66
CA LEU A 5 -2.49 10.37 18.25
C LEU A 5 -1.59 9.64 19.24
N GLU A 6 -1.94 9.62 20.53
CA GLU A 6 -1.21 8.88 21.58
C GLU A 6 -1.26 7.36 21.36
N ALA A 7 -2.28 6.85 20.65
CA ALA A 7 -2.36 5.44 20.25
C ALA A 7 -1.32 5.05 19.19
N GLY A 8 -0.66 6.03 18.54
CA GLY A 8 0.44 5.80 17.61
C GLY A 8 0.04 5.21 16.25
N ASP A 9 -1.25 5.09 15.92
CA ASP A 9 -1.74 4.69 14.59
C ASP A 9 -2.39 5.85 13.84
N ILE A 10 -1.60 6.56 13.03
CA ILE A 10 -2.09 7.71 12.27
C ILE A 10 -3.17 7.30 11.26
N ALA A 11 -3.07 6.10 10.66
CA ALA A 11 -4.07 5.64 9.69
C ALA A 11 -5.43 5.40 10.36
N ALA A 12 -5.43 4.76 11.53
CA ALA A 12 -6.65 4.56 12.32
C ALA A 12 -7.26 5.90 12.77
N THR A 13 -6.43 6.82 13.26
CA THR A 13 -6.87 8.16 13.66
C THR A 13 -7.51 8.91 12.50
N ILE A 14 -6.85 9.04 11.35
CA ILE A 14 -7.43 9.75 10.20
C ILE A 14 -8.73 9.08 9.74
N SER A 15 -8.79 7.75 9.75
CA SER A 15 -9.98 7.00 9.34
C SER A 15 -11.18 7.27 10.26
N SER A 16 -10.97 7.35 11.57
CA SER A 16 -12.06 7.62 12.54
C SER A 16 -12.63 9.03 12.39
N PHE A 17 -11.79 10.01 12.03
CA PHE A 17 -12.24 11.38 11.70
C PHE A 17 -12.92 11.44 10.34
N TYR A 18 -12.42 10.68 9.36
CA TYR A 18 -13.00 10.61 8.02
C TYR A 18 -14.39 9.97 8.01
N GLU A 19 -14.60 8.92 8.80
CA GLU A 19 -15.92 8.29 8.98
C GLU A 19 -16.98 9.27 9.48
N LYS A 20 -16.59 10.18 10.37
CA LYS A 20 -17.48 11.20 10.97
C LYS A 20 -17.60 12.47 10.13
N ASN A 21 -16.89 12.56 9.02
CA ASN A 21 -16.79 13.79 8.23
C ASN A 21 -18.06 14.02 7.38
N GLY A 22 -18.81 15.08 7.68
CA GLY A 22 -20.01 15.46 6.93
C GLY A 22 -19.74 16.17 5.60
N CYS A 23 -18.55 16.77 5.42
CA CYS A 23 -18.21 17.54 4.21
C CYS A 23 -17.70 16.65 3.06
N ILE A 24 -17.01 15.57 3.39
CA ILE A 24 -16.49 14.59 2.43
C ILE A 24 -16.89 13.21 2.97
N PRO A 25 -18.13 12.77 2.69
CA PRO A 25 -18.60 11.50 3.21
C PRO A 25 -17.86 10.33 2.53
N PRO A 26 -17.51 9.28 3.27
CA PRO A 26 -16.93 8.07 2.72
C PRO A 26 -17.86 7.37 1.72
N LEU A 27 -17.28 6.72 0.71
CA LEU A 27 -18.04 5.82 -0.13
C LEU A 27 -18.45 4.57 0.66
N LYS A 28 -19.59 3.98 0.29
CA LYS A 28 -20.10 2.74 0.90
C LYS A 28 -19.46 1.48 0.33
N LYS A 29 -18.90 1.57 -0.88
CA LYS A 29 -18.25 0.47 -1.59
C LYS A 29 -16.98 1.01 -2.25
N SER A 30 -15.93 0.19 -2.22
CA SER A 30 -14.67 0.52 -2.88
C SER A 30 -14.85 0.40 -4.39
N CYS A 31 -14.40 1.43 -5.12
CA CYS A 31 -14.39 1.48 -6.57
C CYS A 31 -12.97 1.65 -7.12
N LEU A 32 -11.96 1.70 -6.24
CA LEU A 32 -10.56 1.90 -6.60
C LEU A 32 -9.94 0.56 -6.98
N ASN A 33 -9.19 0.55 -8.08
CA ASN A 33 -8.32 -0.57 -8.41
C ASN A 33 -6.86 -0.29 -8.00
N VAL A 34 -6.04 -1.36 -7.95
CA VAL A 34 -4.63 -1.26 -7.52
C VAL A 34 -3.79 -0.38 -8.45
N PHE A 35 -4.09 -0.34 -9.75
CA PHE A 35 -3.39 0.52 -10.70
C PHE A 35 -3.67 2.01 -10.44
N GLU A 36 -4.93 2.37 -10.18
CA GLU A 36 -5.29 3.75 -9.81
C GLU A 36 -4.61 4.20 -8.52
N VAL A 37 -4.48 3.30 -7.54
CA VAL A 37 -3.76 3.59 -6.30
C VAL A 37 -2.27 3.75 -6.58
N ASN A 38 -1.67 2.89 -7.41
CA ASN A 38 -0.26 2.99 -7.78
C ASN A 38 0.03 4.30 -8.51
N ASP A 39 -0.75 4.65 -9.54
CA ASP A 39 -0.59 5.88 -10.31
C ASP A 39 -0.72 7.13 -9.42
N PHE A 40 -1.63 7.10 -8.45
CA PHE A 40 -1.75 8.16 -7.45
C PHE A 40 -0.49 8.29 -6.58
N LEU A 41 0.04 7.17 -6.08
CA LEU A 41 1.24 7.17 -5.23
C LEU A 41 2.48 7.62 -6.01
N ASP A 42 2.66 7.15 -7.25
CA ASP A 42 3.73 7.58 -8.15
C ASP A 42 3.65 9.07 -8.45
N GLY A 43 2.44 9.57 -8.72
CA GLY A 43 2.19 11.01 -8.91
C GLY A 43 2.54 11.85 -7.67
N LEU A 44 2.35 11.30 -6.47
CA LEU A 44 2.63 12.01 -5.21
C LEU A 44 4.13 12.22 -4.97
N VAL A 45 5.00 11.33 -5.47
CA VAL A 45 6.47 11.40 -5.29
C VAL A 45 7.06 12.73 -5.76
N GLY A 46 6.53 13.29 -6.86
CA GLY A 46 7.04 14.53 -7.45
C GLY A 46 6.50 15.82 -6.81
N ILE A 47 5.55 15.74 -5.88
CA ILE A 47 4.86 16.91 -5.32
C ILE A 47 5.52 17.35 -4.02
N THR A 48 6.14 18.53 -4.04
CA THR A 48 6.92 19.06 -2.91
C THR A 48 6.22 20.17 -2.12
N THR A 49 5.14 20.75 -2.65
CA THR A 49 4.41 21.86 -2.03
C THR A 49 3.16 21.36 -1.30
N GLU A 50 2.95 21.81 -0.06
CA GLU A 50 1.83 21.40 0.78
C GLU A 50 0.47 21.61 0.11
N ASP A 51 0.24 22.75 -0.54
CA ASP A 51 -1.03 23.04 -1.21
C ASP A 51 -1.41 22.00 -2.27
N LYS A 52 -0.42 21.58 -3.08
CA LYS A 52 -0.63 20.55 -4.11
C LYS A 52 -0.80 19.17 -3.50
N GLN A 53 -0.05 18.84 -2.45
CA GLN A 53 -0.21 17.56 -1.74
C GLN A 53 -1.61 17.47 -1.14
N MET A 54 -2.06 18.53 -0.46
CA MET A 54 -3.40 18.65 0.10
C MET A 54 -4.48 18.50 -0.98
N PHE A 55 -4.28 19.14 -2.13
CA PHE A 55 -5.21 19.05 -3.26
C PHE A 55 -5.34 17.61 -3.79
N GLU A 56 -4.24 16.92 -4.06
CA GLU A 56 -4.27 15.54 -4.58
C GLU A 56 -4.79 14.55 -3.53
N LEU A 57 -4.38 14.68 -2.27
CA LEU A 57 -4.90 13.86 -1.17
C LEU A 57 -6.42 14.04 -1.01
N LYS A 58 -6.92 15.28 -1.06
CA LYS A 58 -8.35 15.58 -0.97
C LYS A 58 -9.14 15.05 -2.18
N LYS A 59 -8.52 14.99 -3.35
CA LYS A 59 -9.12 14.40 -4.55
C LYS A 59 -9.24 12.88 -4.39
N MET A 60 -8.21 12.24 -3.85
CA MET A 60 -8.19 10.80 -3.61
C MET A 60 -9.20 10.40 -2.52
N THR A 61 -9.27 11.15 -1.42
CA THR A 61 -10.21 10.85 -0.32
C THR A 61 -11.68 10.86 -0.76
N LYS A 62 -12.07 11.57 -1.81
CA LYS A 62 -13.45 11.54 -2.35
C LYS A 62 -13.81 10.20 -3.02
N LYS A 63 -12.81 9.37 -3.35
CA LYS A 63 -12.99 8.07 -4.02
C LYS A 63 -12.85 6.88 -3.06
N CYS A 64 -12.54 7.13 -1.79
CA CYS A 64 -12.25 6.09 -0.81
C CYS A 64 -13.48 5.72 0.00
N THR A 65 -13.60 4.44 0.36
CA THR A 65 -14.26 4.03 1.60
C THR A 65 -13.38 4.39 2.81
N VAL A 66 -13.89 4.21 4.03
CA VAL A 66 -13.07 4.38 5.25
C VAL A 66 -11.86 3.43 5.23
N GLU A 67 -12.06 2.19 4.79
CA GLU A 67 -11.02 1.16 4.73
C GLU A 67 -9.97 1.49 3.65
N ASP A 68 -10.41 1.95 2.47
CA ASP A 68 -9.48 2.36 1.40
C ASP A 68 -8.57 3.49 1.89
N LEU A 69 -9.12 4.48 2.59
CA LEU A 69 -8.33 5.59 3.14
C LEU A 69 -7.35 5.09 4.22
N ASN A 70 -7.77 4.16 5.07
CA ASN A 70 -6.91 3.55 6.07
C ASN A 70 -5.68 2.90 5.42
N PHE A 71 -5.90 2.03 4.43
CA PHE A 71 -4.83 1.35 3.72
C PHE A 71 -3.97 2.30 2.88
N LEU A 72 -4.56 3.32 2.25
CA LEU A 72 -3.81 4.32 1.51
C LEU A 72 -2.81 5.05 2.40
N ILE A 73 -3.21 5.45 3.61
CA ILE A 73 -2.31 6.12 4.56
C ILE A 73 -1.20 5.18 5.03
N ARG A 74 -1.52 3.90 5.24
CA ARG A 74 -0.52 2.87 5.57
C ARG A 74 0.52 2.69 4.47
N LEU A 75 0.10 2.70 3.20
CA LEU A 75 0.99 2.66 2.05
C LEU A 75 1.90 3.90 2.01
N ILE A 76 1.35 5.09 2.20
CA ILE A 76 2.12 6.34 2.25
C ILE A 76 3.15 6.33 3.40
N LYS A 77 2.79 5.80 4.57
CA LYS A 77 3.72 5.66 5.71
C LYS A 77 4.74 4.54 5.56
N GLY A 78 4.57 3.63 4.60
CA GLY A 78 5.41 2.44 4.44
C GLY A 78 5.24 1.42 5.57
N ASP A 79 4.13 1.42 6.29
CA ASP A 79 3.84 0.48 7.39
C ASP A 79 2.40 -0.02 7.32
N LEU A 80 2.23 -1.26 6.86
CA LEU A 80 0.94 -1.95 6.72
C LEU A 80 0.42 -2.54 8.04
N ARG A 81 1.25 -2.67 9.09
CA ARG A 81 0.89 -3.31 10.38
C ARG A 81 0.35 -4.73 10.31
N MET A 82 0.71 -5.49 9.28
CA MET A 82 0.26 -6.88 9.09
C MET A 82 1.13 -7.94 9.80
N GLN A 83 2.05 -7.52 10.68
CA GLN A 83 3.00 -8.41 11.39
C GLN A 83 3.83 -9.33 10.47
N ALA A 84 3.94 -8.97 9.19
CA ALA A 84 4.70 -9.69 8.19
C ALA A 84 5.70 -8.73 7.53
N GLY A 85 6.97 -9.13 7.52
CA GLY A 85 8.02 -8.44 6.78
C GLY A 85 8.20 -9.03 5.37
N SER A 86 9.29 -8.64 4.71
CA SER A 86 9.62 -9.13 3.36
C SER A 86 9.82 -10.64 3.29
N LYS A 87 10.34 -11.29 4.33
CA LYS A 87 10.59 -12.75 4.33
C LYS A 87 9.30 -13.59 4.19
N PRO A 88 8.31 -13.51 5.11
CA PRO A 88 7.06 -14.27 4.94
C PRO A 88 6.36 -13.99 3.61
N VAL A 89 6.33 -12.72 3.17
CA VAL A 89 5.66 -12.31 1.92
C VAL A 89 6.35 -12.92 0.70
N LEU A 90 7.68 -12.81 0.61
CA LEU A 90 8.43 -13.35 -0.52
C LEU A 90 8.47 -14.88 -0.49
N SER A 91 8.58 -15.52 0.68
CA SER A 91 8.53 -16.98 0.79
C SER A 91 7.18 -17.57 0.36
N ALA A 92 6.08 -16.83 0.50
CA ALA A 92 4.77 -17.24 -0.02
C ALA A 92 4.69 -17.19 -1.56
N LEU A 93 5.50 -16.34 -2.19
CA LEU A 93 5.58 -16.27 -3.65
C LEU A 93 6.36 -17.46 -4.22
N HIS A 94 7.54 -17.75 -3.64
CA HIS A 94 8.41 -18.85 -4.05
C HIS A 94 9.53 -19.09 -3.01
N PRO A 95 9.97 -20.34 -2.75
CA PRO A 95 10.96 -20.64 -1.71
C PRO A 95 12.28 -19.85 -1.82
N GLN A 96 12.73 -19.54 -3.03
CA GLN A 96 13.97 -18.77 -3.29
C GLN A 96 13.77 -17.25 -3.46
N ALA A 97 12.55 -16.74 -3.45
CA ALA A 97 12.31 -15.32 -3.73
C ALA A 97 12.96 -14.40 -2.70
N TYR A 98 12.98 -14.81 -1.42
CA TYR A 98 13.63 -14.01 -0.37
C TYR A 98 15.16 -13.93 -0.56
N GLU A 99 15.79 -15.02 -1.00
CA GLU A 99 17.23 -15.05 -1.29
C GLU A 99 17.55 -14.16 -2.48
N ALA A 100 16.80 -14.28 -3.58
CA ALA A 100 16.93 -13.43 -4.75
C ALA A 100 16.75 -11.94 -4.43
N PHE A 101 15.83 -11.61 -3.52
CA PHE A 101 15.65 -10.24 -3.04
C PHE A 101 16.83 -9.72 -2.23
N ASN A 102 17.45 -10.55 -1.39
CA ASN A 102 18.62 -10.13 -0.61
C ASN A 102 19.82 -9.80 -1.50
N SER A 103 19.99 -10.51 -2.62
CA SER A 103 21.07 -10.26 -3.57
C SER A 103 20.83 -9.06 -4.48
N SER A 104 19.58 -8.83 -4.91
CA SER A 104 19.26 -7.80 -5.91
C SER A 104 18.70 -6.49 -5.34
N ARG A 105 18.07 -6.56 -4.14
CA ARG A 105 17.27 -5.48 -3.54
C ARG A 105 16.24 -4.87 -4.49
N ASN A 106 15.75 -5.67 -5.45
CA ASN A 106 14.82 -5.24 -6.47
C ASN A 106 13.67 -6.25 -6.56
N VAL A 107 12.46 -5.79 -6.24
CA VAL A 107 11.27 -6.64 -6.23
C VAL A 107 10.88 -7.07 -7.65
N ASP A 108 10.99 -6.20 -8.65
CA ASP A 108 10.63 -6.50 -10.04
C ASP A 108 11.45 -7.66 -10.60
N LYS A 109 12.77 -7.63 -10.39
CA LYS A 109 13.68 -8.73 -10.77
C LYS A 109 13.32 -10.05 -10.12
N VAL A 110 12.88 -10.02 -8.85
CA VAL A 110 12.45 -11.23 -8.13
C VAL A 110 11.18 -11.79 -8.77
N ILE A 111 10.22 -10.94 -9.10
CA ILE A 111 8.97 -11.32 -9.76
C ILE A 111 9.25 -11.91 -11.15
N GLU A 112 10.07 -11.25 -11.97
CA GLU A 112 10.48 -11.75 -13.29
C GLU A 112 11.11 -13.14 -13.22
N CYS A 113 12.04 -13.35 -12.27
CA CYS A 113 12.64 -14.65 -12.02
C CYS A 113 11.59 -15.71 -11.66
N VAL A 114 10.68 -15.41 -10.73
CA VAL A 114 9.64 -16.36 -10.31
C VAL A 114 8.70 -16.71 -11.46
N LEU A 115 8.29 -15.73 -12.27
CA LEU A 115 7.41 -15.97 -13.43
C LEU A 115 8.10 -16.84 -14.48
N THR A 116 9.40 -16.61 -14.71
CA THR A 116 10.21 -17.43 -15.62
C THR A 116 10.32 -18.87 -15.15
N LEU A 117 10.57 -19.08 -13.85
CA LEU A 117 10.64 -20.42 -13.25
C LEU A 117 9.30 -21.17 -13.36
N ARG A 118 8.19 -20.50 -13.07
CA ARG A 118 6.84 -21.08 -13.22
C ARG A 118 6.51 -21.44 -14.67
N SER A 119 7.00 -20.67 -15.63
CA SER A 119 6.76 -20.92 -17.06
C SER A 119 7.60 -22.08 -17.61
N ASN A 120 8.81 -22.29 -17.09
CA ASN A 120 9.73 -23.33 -17.54
C ASN A 120 9.57 -24.67 -16.77
N GLY A 121 8.67 -24.72 -15.78
CA GLY A 121 8.56 -25.80 -14.79
C GLY A 121 9.64 -25.67 -13.71
N ASP A 122 9.24 -25.60 -12.43
CA ASP A 122 10.23 -25.52 -11.35
C ASP A 122 11.00 -26.86 -11.33
N PRO A 123 12.34 -26.88 -11.41
CA PRO A 123 13.12 -28.11 -11.29
C PRO A 123 12.94 -28.83 -9.93
N ARG A 124 12.14 -28.28 -9.00
CA ARG A 124 11.76 -28.87 -7.70
C ARG A 124 10.32 -29.36 -7.61
N ASP A 125 9.55 -29.31 -8.70
CA ASP A 125 8.25 -30.01 -8.80
C ASP A 125 8.41 -31.51 -9.17
N LEU A 126 9.65 -32.05 -9.08
CA LEU A 126 10.02 -33.47 -9.17
C LEU A 126 10.52 -34.01 -7.83
#